data_AF-A0A811KJA8-F1
#
_entry.id   AF-A0A811KJA8-F1
#
_cell.length_a   1.000
_cell.length_b   1.000
_cell.length_c   1.000
_cell.angle_alpha   90.00
_cell.angle_beta   90.00
_cell.angle_gamma   90.00
#
_symmetry.space_group_name_H-M   'P 1'
#
loop_
_entity.id
_entity.type
_entity.pdbx_description
1 polymer ?
#
loop_
_entity_poly.entity_id
_entity_poly.type
_entity_poly.pdbx_seq_one_letter_code
_entity_poly.pdbx_strand_id
1 'polypeptide(L)'
;MTLLEGEARFRTINVMKERRSSSQCVSSGVCGGSSCYTPPPVQCNPSSCQQGYSCGHYGCARNRARSSLTQKNGIVVPVEVFVNQTVPSRNIFGVERHKFVNSEEKIDQKMYDKLTNPNYLFRQCCEDRHLPDACLQKCHFNVFSKDVLQNMFFKNDPCPVEAAADIQYCAAQGRDHRPCCHVNGVQSTLAGEKCLTFCDQRPGKVVQLDYSYLPCYDRFETIKRCFYDEIKNRMEEKLAPHLDKN
;
A
#
# COMPACT_ATOMS: atom_id res chain seq x y z
N MET A 1 -57.27 -30.84 -2.28
CA MET A 1 -57.66 -32.17 -1.73
C MET A 1 -56.40 -33.00 -1.72
N THR A 2 -55.72 -33.36 -0.63
CA THR A 2 -55.98 -33.50 0.83
C THR A 2 -54.57 -33.72 1.44
N LEU A 3 -54.02 -32.83 2.27
CA LEU A 3 -53.94 -32.83 3.74
C LEU A 3 -53.76 -34.19 4.48
N LEU A 4 -52.83 -34.16 5.47
CA LEU A 4 -52.70 -34.87 6.77
C LEU A 4 -51.27 -35.50 6.94
N GLU A 5 -50.34 -35.03 7.78
CA GLU A 5 -50.23 -34.80 9.26
C GLU A 5 -49.69 -36.00 10.08
N GLY A 6 -48.73 -35.73 11.00
CA GLY A 6 -48.34 -36.52 12.20
C GLY A 6 -47.43 -37.74 11.96
N GLU A 7 -46.45 -38.13 12.78
CA GLU A 7 -46.21 -37.89 14.20
C GLU A 7 -44.78 -38.29 14.63
N ALA A 8 -44.32 -37.70 15.72
CA ALA A 8 -43.01 -37.91 16.35
C ALA A 8 -42.91 -39.23 17.13
N ARG A 9 -41.69 -39.80 17.23
CA ARG A 9 -41.35 -40.73 18.33
C ARG A 9 -39.95 -40.51 18.89
N PHE A 10 -39.95 -40.12 20.16
CA PHE A 10 -38.87 -39.97 21.11
C PHE A 10 -38.21 -41.33 21.42
N ARG A 11 -36.87 -41.41 21.36
CA ARG A 11 -36.10 -42.39 22.15
C ARG A 11 -34.90 -41.72 22.80
N THR A 12 -35.03 -41.63 24.11
CA THR A 12 -34.03 -41.26 25.11
C THR A 12 -32.92 -42.30 25.15
N ILE A 13 -31.65 -41.90 25.06
CA ILE A 13 -30.52 -42.67 25.61
C ILE A 13 -29.60 -41.71 26.38
N ASN A 14 -29.33 -42.11 27.61
CA ASN A 14 -28.58 -41.40 28.64
C ASN A 14 -27.13 -41.09 28.25
N VAL A 15 -26.78 -39.83 28.53
CA VAL A 15 -25.57 -39.35 29.20
C VAL A 15 -24.52 -40.41 29.53
N MET A 16 -23.38 -40.38 28.84
CA MET A 16 -22.08 -40.58 29.48
C MET A 16 -21.13 -39.44 29.10
N LYS A 17 -20.44 -39.02 30.15
CA LYS A 17 -19.69 -37.80 30.37
C LYS A 17 -18.24 -38.03 29.96
N GLU A 18 -17.74 -37.27 29.00
CA GLU A 18 -16.30 -37.01 28.86
C GLU A 18 -16.06 -35.68 28.13
N ARG A 19 -16.16 -34.58 28.89
CA ARG A 19 -15.62 -33.29 28.45
C ARG A 19 -14.10 -33.33 28.60
N ARG A 20 -13.39 -33.66 27.52
CA ARG A 20 -11.99 -33.27 27.38
C ARG A 20 -11.98 -31.84 26.82
N SER A 21 -11.53 -30.91 27.66
CA SER A 21 -11.37 -29.50 27.31
C SER A 21 -10.28 -29.36 26.25
N SER A 22 -10.66 -29.16 24.99
CA SER A 22 -9.80 -28.56 23.98
C SER A 22 -10.44 -27.26 23.53
N SER A 23 -9.97 -26.15 24.11
CA SER A 23 -10.20 -24.80 23.62
C SER A 23 -9.52 -24.66 22.25
N GLN A 24 -10.25 -25.00 21.20
CA GLN A 24 -9.89 -24.65 19.83
C GLN A 24 -10.85 -23.57 19.36
N CYS A 25 -10.30 -22.39 19.10
CA CYS A 25 -11.01 -21.31 18.44
C CYS A 25 -11.24 -21.69 16.98
N VAL A 26 -12.47 -21.64 16.51
CA VAL A 26 -12.81 -21.85 15.10
C VAL A 26 -12.43 -20.58 14.33
N SER A 27 -11.72 -20.69 13.21
CA SER A 27 -11.21 -19.57 12.39
C SER A 27 -12.28 -18.76 11.65
N SER A 28 -13.54 -18.80 12.09
CA SER A 28 -14.63 -18.00 11.54
C SER A 28 -14.96 -16.92 12.56
N GLY A 29 -14.40 -15.72 12.37
CA GLY A 29 -14.46 -14.59 13.31
C GLY A 29 -15.87 -14.05 13.56
N VAL A 30 -16.69 -14.80 14.27
CA VAL A 30 -17.97 -14.33 14.83
C VAL A 30 -17.77 -14.15 16.33
N CYS A 31 -17.42 -12.94 16.74
CA CYS A 31 -17.36 -12.57 18.15
C CYS A 31 -18.75 -12.14 18.60
N GLY A 32 -19.43 -13.00 19.37
CA GLY A 32 -20.55 -12.58 20.20
C GLY A 32 -20.04 -11.77 21.39
N GLY A 33 -20.60 -10.57 21.60
CA GLY A 33 -20.48 -9.83 22.86
C GLY A 33 -19.56 -8.59 22.83
N SER A 34 -20.22 -7.43 22.81
CA SER A 34 -19.81 -6.07 23.19
C SER A 34 -18.34 -5.80 23.58
N SER A 35 -17.63 -5.07 22.71
CA SER A 35 -16.80 -3.87 22.98
C SER A 35 -15.74 -3.71 21.88
N CYS A 36 -15.79 -2.60 21.13
CA CYS A 36 -14.87 -2.33 20.04
C CYS A 36 -13.53 -1.79 20.58
N TYR A 37 -12.61 -2.70 20.92
CA TYR A 37 -11.20 -2.35 21.11
C TYR A 37 -10.49 -2.33 19.75
N THR A 38 -9.59 -1.38 19.56
CA THR A 38 -8.63 -1.37 18.45
C THR A 38 -7.91 -2.72 18.41
N PRO A 39 -7.86 -3.42 17.26
CA PRO A 39 -7.20 -4.71 17.19
C PRO A 39 -5.72 -4.57 17.55
N PRO A 40 -5.14 -5.50 18.33
CA PRO A 40 -3.72 -5.47 18.63
C PRO A 40 -2.92 -5.60 17.31
N PRO A 41 -1.71 -5.01 17.25
CA PRO A 41 -0.81 -5.22 16.12
C PRO A 41 -0.62 -6.72 15.92
N VAL A 42 -0.72 -7.18 14.68
CA VAL A 42 -0.59 -8.60 14.34
C VAL A 42 0.80 -9.06 14.79
N GLN A 43 0.86 -9.85 15.86
CA GLN A 43 2.11 -10.46 16.32
C GLN A 43 2.48 -11.56 15.33
N CYS A 44 3.13 -11.16 14.25
CA CYS A 44 3.68 -12.11 13.32
C CYS A 44 4.99 -12.66 13.92
N ASN A 45 5.12 -13.99 13.92
CA ASN A 45 6.33 -14.65 14.38
C ASN A 45 7.25 -14.83 13.16
N PRO A 46 8.50 -14.33 13.16
CA PRO A 46 9.41 -14.46 12.03
C PRO A 46 9.62 -15.90 11.55
N SER A 47 9.54 -16.87 12.48
CA SER A 47 9.66 -18.31 12.17
C SER A 47 8.38 -18.93 11.59
N SER A 48 7.26 -18.21 11.56
CA SER A 48 6.02 -18.64 10.88
C SER A 48 5.93 -18.21 9.42
N CYS A 49 6.86 -17.36 8.96
CA CYS A 49 6.89 -16.92 7.57
C CYS A 49 7.58 -17.94 6.66
N GLN A 50 7.01 -18.16 5.48
CA GLN A 50 7.62 -19.02 4.45
C GLN A 50 9.00 -18.49 4.04
N GLN A 51 9.85 -19.39 3.53
CA GLN A 51 11.19 -19.01 3.07
C GLN A 51 11.09 -17.90 2.02
N GLY A 52 11.86 -16.81 2.22
CA GLY A 52 11.78 -15.62 1.38
C GLY A 52 10.66 -14.66 1.75
N TYR A 53 10.06 -14.76 2.94
CA TYR A 53 9.16 -13.77 3.54
C TYR A 53 9.73 -13.29 4.89
N SER A 54 9.50 -12.04 5.27
CA SER A 54 9.86 -11.44 6.55
C SER A 54 8.63 -10.90 7.24
N CYS A 55 8.73 -10.81 8.55
CA CYS A 55 7.66 -10.33 9.39
C CYS A 55 7.68 -8.80 9.49
N GLY A 56 6.53 -8.16 9.26
CA GLY A 56 6.32 -6.72 9.43
C GLY A 56 5.02 -6.40 10.15
N HIS A 57 4.66 -5.11 10.20
CA HIS A 57 3.42 -4.64 10.83
C HIS A 57 2.14 -5.27 10.28
N TYR A 58 2.20 -5.74 9.02
CA TYR A 58 1.08 -6.33 8.29
C TYR A 58 1.16 -7.87 8.17
N GLY A 59 2.06 -8.52 8.91
CA GLY A 59 2.29 -9.97 8.82
C GLY A 59 3.51 -10.34 7.96
N CYS A 60 3.50 -11.54 7.37
CA CYS A 60 4.59 -12.02 6.53
C CYS A 60 4.53 -11.40 5.13
N ALA A 61 5.53 -10.60 4.77
CA ALA A 61 5.68 -9.98 3.45
C ALA A 61 6.91 -10.55 2.72
N ARG A 62 6.88 -10.64 1.38
CA ARG A 62 7.97 -11.25 0.62
C ARG A 62 9.26 -10.42 0.70
N ASN A 63 10.37 -11.08 1.03
CA ASN A 63 11.70 -10.50 1.03
C ASN A 63 12.13 -10.20 -0.40
N ARG A 64 12.08 -8.93 -0.79
CA ARG A 64 12.91 -8.42 -1.89
C ARG A 64 14.20 -7.88 -1.33
N ALA A 65 15.30 -8.13 -2.05
CA ALA A 65 16.60 -7.54 -1.74
C ALA A 65 16.43 -6.02 -1.63
N ARG A 66 16.77 -5.48 -0.47
CA ARG A 66 16.67 -4.05 -0.15
C ARG A 66 17.40 -3.25 -1.23
N SER A 67 16.74 -2.25 -1.81
CA SER A 67 17.43 -1.10 -2.35
C SER A 67 17.51 -0.05 -1.23
N SER A 68 18.69 0.50 -0.98
CA SER A 68 19.03 1.41 0.14
C SER A 68 18.39 2.81 0.05
N LEU A 69 17.20 2.95 -0.53
CA LEU A 69 16.72 4.19 -1.16
C LEU A 69 15.74 5.04 -0.33
N THR A 70 15.45 4.68 0.91
CA THR A 70 14.52 5.45 1.76
C THR A 70 15.25 6.47 2.64
N GLN A 71 15.56 7.64 2.07
CA GLN A 71 15.93 8.82 2.87
C GLN A 71 14.70 9.66 3.23
N LYS A 72 14.80 10.42 4.34
CA LYS A 72 13.74 11.15 5.05
C LYS A 72 12.95 12.21 4.25
N ASN A 73 13.17 12.38 2.95
CA ASN A 73 12.62 13.46 2.14
C ASN A 73 11.69 13.00 0.99
N GLY A 74 10.83 11.99 1.21
CA GLY A 74 9.71 11.67 0.30
C GLY A 74 10.07 11.10 -1.07
N ILE A 75 11.32 11.17 -1.48
CA ILE A 75 11.79 10.61 -2.74
C ILE A 75 12.18 9.15 -2.53
N VAL A 76 11.46 8.24 -3.17
CA VAL A 76 12.03 6.94 -3.56
C VAL A 76 12.76 7.18 -4.87
N VAL A 77 14.09 7.19 -4.77
CA VAL A 77 15.11 7.47 -5.80
C VAL A 77 15.41 8.95 -6.08
N PRO A 78 16.33 9.59 -5.34
CA PRO A 78 16.94 10.83 -5.80
C PRO A 78 17.81 10.55 -7.02
N VAL A 79 17.66 11.37 -8.07
CA VAL A 79 18.56 11.39 -9.24
C VAL A 79 20.03 11.51 -8.80
N GLU A 80 20.30 12.27 -7.73
CA GLU A 80 21.62 12.42 -7.10
C GLU A 80 22.17 11.11 -6.49
N VAL A 81 21.29 10.22 -6.03
CA VAL A 81 21.67 8.89 -5.51
C VAL A 81 21.90 7.92 -6.67
N PHE A 82 21.20 8.05 -7.78
CA PHE A 82 21.45 7.25 -9.00
C PHE A 82 22.81 7.55 -9.63
N VAL A 83 23.27 8.80 -9.46
CA VAL A 83 24.51 9.35 -9.99
C VAL A 83 25.74 8.97 -9.16
N ASN A 84 25.58 8.52 -7.91
CA ASN A 84 26.72 8.22 -7.02
C ASN A 84 26.59 6.91 -6.23
N GLN A 85 25.50 6.14 -6.39
CA GLN A 85 25.33 4.84 -5.76
C GLN A 85 25.10 3.73 -6.78
N THR A 86 25.38 2.55 -6.29
CA THR A 86 25.77 1.45 -7.13
C THR A 86 24.60 0.62 -7.59
N VAL A 87 24.49 0.42 -8.90
CA VAL A 87 23.42 -0.38 -9.50
C VAL A 87 23.61 -1.86 -9.12
N PRO A 88 22.61 -2.56 -8.58
CA PRO A 88 22.69 -4.01 -8.39
C PRO A 88 22.60 -4.67 -9.76
N SER A 89 23.73 -5.17 -10.26
CA SER A 89 23.74 -6.05 -11.44
C SER A 89 23.26 -7.43 -11.02
N ARG A 90 22.31 -8.00 -11.77
CA ARG A 90 21.84 -9.38 -11.54
C ARG A 90 22.79 -10.35 -12.22
N ASN A 91 23.64 -11.03 -11.45
CA ASN A 91 24.31 -12.26 -11.89
C ASN A 91 23.75 -13.46 -11.12
N ILE A 92 23.46 -14.54 -11.85
CA ILE A 92 22.85 -15.78 -11.33
C ILE A 92 23.87 -16.65 -10.57
N PHE A 93 25.15 -16.24 -10.53
CA PHE A 93 26.23 -16.84 -9.74
C PHE A 93 27.18 -15.75 -9.23
N GLY A 94 27.38 -15.67 -7.91
CA GLY A 94 28.52 -15.00 -7.29
C GLY A 94 28.41 -13.48 -7.11
N VAL A 95 28.69 -13.04 -5.88
CA VAL A 95 28.67 -11.64 -5.41
C VAL A 95 29.63 -10.77 -6.22
N GLU A 96 29.14 -9.71 -6.85
CA GLU A 96 29.98 -8.65 -7.39
C GLU A 96 29.66 -7.29 -6.74
N ARG A 97 30.72 -6.54 -6.48
CA ARG A 97 30.72 -5.25 -5.79
C ARG A 97 29.90 -4.23 -6.57
N HIS A 98 28.99 -3.58 -5.84
CA HIS A 98 28.55 -2.20 -6.01
C HIS A 98 29.42 -1.39 -7.03
N LYS A 99 28.93 -1.17 -8.27
CA LYS A 99 29.53 -0.24 -9.25
C LYS A 99 29.09 1.19 -8.99
N PHE A 100 29.99 2.08 -8.58
CA PHE A 100 29.73 3.53 -8.48
C PHE A 100 29.39 4.08 -9.88
N VAL A 101 28.16 4.55 -10.06
CA VAL A 101 27.82 5.47 -11.16
C VAL A 101 28.48 6.80 -10.81
N ASN A 102 28.98 7.54 -11.80
CA ASN A 102 29.50 8.90 -11.64
C ASN A 102 28.50 9.90 -12.25
N SER A 103 28.57 11.16 -11.82
CA SER A 103 27.73 12.29 -12.27
C SER A 103 27.82 12.66 -13.75
N GLU A 104 28.64 11.96 -14.51
CA GLU A 104 28.86 12.17 -15.94
C GLU A 104 28.29 11.03 -16.81
N GLU A 105 27.71 9.99 -16.20
CA GLU A 105 27.19 8.85 -16.97
C GLU A 105 25.79 9.17 -17.51
N LYS A 106 25.69 9.24 -18.84
CA LYS A 106 24.42 9.41 -19.53
C LYS A 106 23.53 8.18 -19.30
N ILE A 107 22.24 8.40 -19.11
CA ILE A 107 21.25 7.32 -18.99
C ILE A 107 20.75 6.90 -20.37
N ASP A 108 20.52 5.60 -20.56
CA ASP A 108 19.90 5.09 -21.77
C ASP A 108 18.39 5.42 -21.78
N GLN A 109 17.79 5.42 -22.98
CA GLN A 109 16.35 5.68 -23.14
C GLN A 109 15.49 4.76 -22.28
N LYS A 110 15.90 3.48 -22.15
CA LYS A 110 15.19 2.49 -21.36
C LYS A 110 15.17 2.82 -19.87
N MET A 111 16.28 3.28 -19.30
CA MET A 111 16.34 3.73 -17.91
C MET A 111 15.55 5.02 -17.73
N TYR A 112 15.64 5.96 -18.68
CA TYR A 112 14.84 7.19 -18.66
C TYR A 112 13.33 6.88 -18.62
N ASP A 113 12.83 6.05 -19.53
CA ASP A 113 11.40 5.68 -19.58
C ASP A 113 10.95 5.01 -18.28
N LYS A 114 11.83 4.22 -17.68
CA LYS A 114 11.56 3.52 -16.42
C LYS A 114 11.51 4.49 -15.23
N LEU A 115 12.47 5.40 -15.12
CA LEU A 115 12.59 6.33 -14.00
C LEU A 115 11.65 7.54 -14.10
N THR A 116 11.15 7.86 -15.30
CA THR A 116 10.10 8.87 -15.49
C THR A 116 8.69 8.31 -15.32
N ASN A 117 8.51 6.98 -15.34
CA ASN A 117 7.21 6.33 -15.18
C ASN A 117 6.70 6.41 -13.72
N PRO A 118 5.61 7.15 -13.43
CA PRO A 118 5.11 7.29 -12.07
C PRO A 118 4.60 5.98 -11.45
N ASN A 119 4.09 5.04 -12.24
CA ASN A 119 3.66 3.74 -11.74
C ASN A 119 4.85 2.89 -11.28
N TYR A 120 5.99 2.98 -11.97
CA TYR A 120 7.21 2.30 -11.53
C TYR A 120 7.67 2.83 -10.16
N LEU A 121 7.74 4.15 -10.01
CA LEU A 121 8.16 4.78 -8.76
C LEU A 121 7.18 4.54 -7.61
N PHE A 122 5.88 4.62 -7.88
CA PHE A 122 4.83 4.33 -6.90
C PHE A 122 4.95 2.90 -6.38
N ARG A 123 5.05 1.92 -7.28
CA ARG A 123 5.21 0.52 -6.91
C ARG A 123 6.51 0.27 -6.15
N GLN A 124 7.63 0.86 -6.61
CA GLN A 124 8.92 0.75 -5.93
C GLN A 124 8.83 1.22 -4.48
N CYS A 125 8.15 2.35 -4.23
CA CYS A 125 7.94 2.84 -2.87
C CYS A 125 7.16 1.87 -1.99
N CYS A 126 6.10 1.26 -2.51
CA CYS A 126 5.33 0.25 -1.76
C CYS A 126 6.16 -0.98 -1.39
N GLU A 127 7.03 -1.42 -2.30
CA GLU A 127 7.93 -2.54 -2.06
C GLU A 127 8.99 -2.21 -1.00
N ASP A 128 9.55 -1.00 -1.07
CA ASP A 128 10.54 -0.51 -0.09
C ASP A 128 9.93 -0.30 1.31
N ARG A 129 8.62 -0.06 1.39
CA ARG A 129 7.84 -0.04 2.65
C ARG A 129 7.39 -1.42 3.13
N HIS A 130 7.75 -2.49 2.41
CA HIS A 130 7.40 -3.86 2.74
C HIS A 130 5.89 -4.10 2.88
N LEU A 131 5.09 -3.47 2.02
CA LEU A 131 3.66 -3.77 1.95
C LEU A 131 3.44 -5.22 1.48
N PRO A 132 2.41 -5.92 2.01
CA PRO A 132 2.12 -7.29 1.60
C PRO A 132 1.68 -7.35 0.14
N ASP A 133 1.83 -8.52 -0.51
CA ASP A 133 1.56 -8.68 -1.95
C ASP A 133 0.14 -8.25 -2.37
N ALA A 134 -0.86 -8.46 -1.50
CA ALA A 134 -2.22 -8.00 -1.70
C ALA A 134 -2.32 -6.47 -1.91
N CYS A 135 -1.49 -5.71 -1.17
CA CYS A 135 -1.38 -4.26 -1.27
C CYS A 135 -0.51 -3.82 -2.45
N LEU A 136 0.54 -4.57 -2.78
CA LEU A 136 1.42 -4.25 -3.92
C LEU A 136 0.65 -4.21 -5.25
N GLN A 137 -0.41 -5.01 -5.38
CA GLN A 137 -1.29 -4.98 -6.56
C GLN A 137 -2.04 -3.65 -6.69
N LYS A 138 -2.20 -2.89 -5.60
CA LYS A 138 -2.88 -1.59 -5.59
C LYS A 138 -1.93 -0.43 -5.88
N CYS A 139 -0.61 -0.66 -5.84
CA CYS A 139 0.40 0.38 -6.04
C CYS A 139 0.63 0.72 -7.51
N HIS A 140 -0.45 1.12 -8.18
CA HIS A 140 -0.50 1.54 -9.57
C HIS A 140 -1.63 2.56 -9.72
N PHE A 141 -1.40 3.70 -10.37
CA PHE A 141 -2.38 4.80 -10.47
C PHE A 141 -3.71 4.39 -11.13
N ASN A 142 -3.67 3.42 -12.05
CA ASN A 142 -4.87 2.87 -12.70
C ASN A 142 -5.67 1.91 -11.79
N VAL A 143 -5.04 1.31 -10.77
CA VAL A 143 -5.70 0.36 -9.85
C VAL A 143 -6.10 1.04 -8.56
N PHE A 144 -5.25 1.92 -8.05
CA PHE A 144 -5.51 2.70 -6.86
C PHE A 144 -6.69 3.63 -7.13
N SER A 145 -7.90 3.26 -6.73
CA SER A 145 -9.13 4.01 -7.01
C SER A 145 -9.93 4.23 -5.72
N LYS A 146 -10.97 5.06 -5.82
CA LYS A 146 -11.96 5.23 -4.75
C LYS A 146 -12.51 3.87 -4.30
N ASP A 147 -12.88 3.01 -5.25
CA ASP A 147 -13.49 1.72 -4.94
C ASP A 147 -12.52 0.79 -4.21
N VAL A 148 -11.24 0.80 -4.58
CA VAL A 148 -10.21 0.05 -3.85
C VAL A 148 -10.09 0.56 -2.42
N LEU A 149 -10.03 1.88 -2.21
CA LEU A 149 -9.96 2.46 -0.87
C LEU A 149 -11.21 2.15 -0.03
N GLN A 150 -12.39 2.20 -0.65
CA GLN A 150 -13.65 1.83 0.02
C GLN A 150 -13.66 0.35 0.40
N ASN A 151 -13.22 -0.54 -0.50
CA ASN A 151 -13.15 -1.97 -0.21
C ASN A 151 -12.15 -2.28 0.92
N MET A 152 -11.01 -1.59 0.96
CA MET A 152 -10.07 -1.69 2.08
C MET A 152 -10.71 -1.20 3.40
N PHE A 153 -11.40 -0.06 3.37
CA PHE A 153 -12.07 0.52 4.54
C PHE A 153 -13.17 -0.40 5.11
N PHE A 154 -13.99 -0.99 4.23
CA PHE A 154 -15.02 -1.95 4.62
C PHE A 154 -14.49 -3.38 4.86
N LYS A 155 -13.17 -3.59 4.80
CA LYS A 155 -12.50 -4.89 5.01
C LYS A 155 -12.93 -5.97 4.01
N ASN A 156 -13.35 -5.55 2.82
CA ASN A 156 -13.69 -6.41 1.68
C ASN A 156 -12.47 -6.65 0.76
N ASP A 157 -11.38 -5.90 0.92
CA ASP A 157 -10.12 -6.12 0.21
C ASP A 157 -9.13 -6.90 1.10
N PRO A 158 -8.32 -7.82 0.54
CA PRO A 158 -7.27 -8.52 1.28
C PRO A 158 -6.14 -7.59 1.76
N CYS A 159 -6.00 -6.39 1.18
CA CYS A 159 -5.12 -5.35 1.69
C CYS A 159 -5.80 -4.60 2.84
N PRO A 160 -5.22 -4.59 4.05
CA PRO A 160 -5.81 -3.94 5.21
C PRO A 160 -5.83 -2.42 5.08
N VAL A 161 -6.82 -1.75 5.68
CA VAL A 161 -6.99 -0.28 5.60
C VAL A 161 -5.79 0.48 6.18
N GLU A 162 -5.08 -0.10 7.13
CA GLU A 162 -3.88 0.48 7.74
C GLU A 162 -2.78 0.73 6.69
N ALA A 163 -2.69 -0.11 5.66
CA ALA A 163 -1.75 0.06 4.55
C ALA A 163 -2.16 1.19 3.60
N ALA A 164 -3.42 1.68 3.63
CA ALA A 164 -3.88 2.73 2.74
C ALA A 164 -3.06 4.03 2.90
N ALA A 165 -2.66 4.37 4.13
CA ALA A 165 -1.84 5.55 4.41
C ALA A 165 -0.45 5.44 3.76
N ASP A 166 0.17 4.25 3.81
CA ASP A 166 1.45 3.98 3.18
C ASP A 166 1.35 4.02 1.65
N ILE A 167 0.28 3.46 1.08
CA ILE A 167 0.02 3.48 -0.36
C ILE A 167 -0.21 4.93 -0.83
N GLN A 168 -1.04 5.70 -0.12
CA GLN A 168 -1.29 7.11 -0.44
C GLN A 168 0.00 7.95 -0.35
N TYR A 169 0.81 7.74 0.70
CA TYR A 169 2.12 8.39 0.84
C TYR A 169 3.04 8.08 -0.35
N CYS A 170 3.08 6.82 -0.77
CA CYS A 170 3.88 6.39 -1.92
C CYS A 170 3.37 6.97 -3.25
N ALA A 171 2.05 7.03 -3.44
CA ALA A 171 1.45 7.65 -4.61
C ALA A 171 1.81 9.13 -4.72
N ALA A 172 1.83 9.86 -3.61
CA ALA A 172 2.16 11.28 -3.57
C ALA A 172 3.66 11.58 -3.39
N GLN A 173 4.50 10.55 -3.25
CA GLN A 173 5.92 10.66 -2.92
C GLN A 173 6.21 11.59 -1.72
N GLY A 174 5.38 11.53 -0.69
CA GLY A 174 5.59 12.29 0.54
C GLY A 174 5.60 13.83 0.39
N ARG A 175 4.96 14.37 -0.65
CA ARG A 175 4.96 15.80 -0.98
C ARG A 175 3.62 16.49 -0.73
N ASP A 176 3.65 17.82 -0.83
CA ASP A 176 2.49 18.68 -0.75
C ASP A 176 1.98 19.05 -2.14
N HIS A 177 0.82 18.49 -2.50
CA HIS A 177 0.15 18.71 -3.79
C HIS A 177 -1.03 19.68 -3.69
N ARG A 178 -1.21 20.34 -2.53
CA ARG A 178 -2.32 21.30 -2.32
C ARG A 178 -2.43 22.36 -3.42
N PRO A 179 -1.34 22.93 -3.99
CA PRO A 179 -1.46 23.88 -5.09
C PRO A 179 -2.20 23.28 -6.31
N CYS A 180 -1.83 22.07 -6.74
CA CYS A 180 -2.51 21.39 -7.84
C CYS A 180 -3.95 21.01 -7.48
N CYS A 181 -4.16 20.46 -6.29
CA CYS A 181 -5.49 20.06 -5.84
C CYS A 181 -6.47 21.24 -5.75
N HIS A 182 -6.00 22.39 -5.28
CA HIS A 182 -6.83 23.57 -5.10
C HIS A 182 -7.32 24.12 -6.44
N VAL A 183 -6.41 24.25 -7.42
CA VAL A 183 -6.77 24.73 -8.77
C VAL A 183 -7.64 23.73 -9.54
N ASN A 184 -7.57 22.45 -9.21
CA ASN A 184 -8.41 21.40 -9.79
C ASN A 184 -9.69 21.10 -8.98
N GLY A 185 -10.02 21.93 -7.98
CA GLY A 185 -11.33 21.88 -7.32
C GLY A 185 -11.54 20.71 -6.35
N VAL A 186 -10.47 20.18 -5.74
CA VAL A 186 -10.59 19.13 -4.70
C VAL A 186 -11.38 19.61 -3.48
N GLN A 187 -11.31 20.90 -3.16
CA GLN A 187 -12.08 21.57 -2.12
C GLN A 187 -13.56 21.78 -2.45
N SER A 188 -13.99 21.54 -3.69
CA SER A 188 -15.36 21.86 -4.12
C SER A 188 -16.41 20.81 -3.68
N THR A 189 -16.06 19.90 -2.77
CA THR A 189 -16.96 18.87 -2.25
C THR A 189 -17.75 19.40 -1.06
N LEU A 190 -18.71 18.62 -0.56
CA LEU A 190 -19.42 18.95 0.67
C LEU A 190 -18.49 19.09 1.89
N ALA A 191 -17.35 18.39 1.89
CA ALA A 191 -16.36 18.47 2.96
C ALA A 191 -15.41 19.68 2.83
N GLY A 192 -15.51 20.45 1.74
CA GLY A 192 -14.78 21.70 1.56
C GLY A 192 -13.25 21.52 1.55
N GLU A 193 -12.57 22.49 2.14
CA GLU A 193 -11.11 22.54 2.29
C GLU A 193 -10.51 21.33 3.03
N LYS A 194 -11.32 20.58 3.81
CA LYS A 194 -10.85 19.34 4.48
C LYS A 194 -10.24 18.35 3.50
N CYS A 195 -10.74 18.31 2.26
CA CYS A 195 -10.24 17.41 1.24
C CYS A 195 -8.82 17.70 0.78
N LEU A 196 -8.35 18.95 0.92
CA LEU A 196 -6.96 19.29 0.63
C LEU A 196 -5.97 18.62 1.61
N THR A 197 -6.44 18.12 2.75
CA THR A 197 -5.63 17.30 3.65
C THR A 197 -5.13 16.03 2.98
N PHE A 198 -5.90 15.44 2.06
CA PHE A 198 -5.45 14.27 1.28
C PHE A 198 -4.37 14.59 0.25
N CYS A 199 -4.19 15.86 -0.10
CA CYS A 199 -3.18 16.31 -1.05
C CYS A 199 -1.82 16.57 -0.39
N ASP A 200 -1.80 16.76 0.92
CA ASP A 200 -0.57 16.97 1.69
C ASP A 200 -0.12 15.65 2.33
N GLN A 201 0.80 14.96 1.66
CA GLN A 201 1.31 13.65 2.10
C GLN A 201 2.68 13.76 2.79
N ARG A 202 3.07 14.95 3.25
CA ARG A 202 4.33 15.11 3.99
C ARG A 202 4.31 14.29 5.28
N PRO A 203 5.45 13.68 5.67
CA PRO A 203 5.52 12.88 6.88
C PRO A 203 5.22 13.73 8.12
N GLY A 204 4.60 13.11 9.13
CA GLY A 204 4.24 13.76 10.40
C GLY A 204 2.82 14.34 10.46
N LYS A 205 2.08 14.32 9.35
CA LYS A 205 0.63 14.64 9.33
C LYS A 205 -0.19 13.36 9.29
N VAL A 206 -0.57 12.84 10.46
CA VAL A 206 -1.51 11.71 10.55
C VAL A 206 -2.92 12.29 10.57
N VAL A 207 -3.65 12.10 9.46
CA VAL A 207 -5.06 12.46 9.38
C VAL A 207 -5.88 11.34 10.01
N GLN A 208 -6.67 11.65 11.02
CA GLN A 208 -7.67 10.71 11.51
C GLN A 208 -8.83 10.69 10.51
N LEU A 209 -8.93 9.61 9.74
CA LEU A 209 -9.96 9.42 8.74
C LEU A 209 -11.28 9.02 9.42
N ASP A 210 -12.21 9.96 9.48
CA ASP A 210 -13.60 9.73 9.88
C ASP A 210 -14.55 9.79 8.67
N TYR A 211 -15.84 9.51 8.91
CA TYR A 211 -16.86 9.54 7.86
C TYR A 211 -17.06 10.92 7.20
N SER A 212 -16.62 12.01 7.83
CA SER A 212 -16.74 13.36 7.27
C SER A 212 -15.85 13.59 6.05
N TYR A 213 -14.88 12.71 5.82
CA TYR A 213 -13.99 12.74 4.67
C TYR A 213 -14.49 11.94 3.47
N LEU A 214 -15.58 11.17 3.61
CA LEU A 214 -16.15 10.39 2.49
C LEU A 214 -16.43 11.24 1.23
N PRO A 215 -16.97 12.48 1.32
CA PRO A 215 -17.17 13.33 0.14
C PRO A 215 -15.87 13.66 -0.61
N CYS A 216 -14.72 13.61 0.05
CA CYS A 216 -13.43 13.87 -0.60
C CYS A 216 -13.05 12.78 -1.61
N TYR A 217 -13.56 11.56 -1.44
CA TYR A 217 -13.29 10.46 -2.37
C TYR A 217 -13.92 10.68 -3.75
N ASP A 218 -14.94 11.53 -3.87
CA ASP A 218 -15.50 11.91 -5.19
C ASP A 218 -14.50 12.70 -6.04
N ARG A 219 -13.47 13.29 -5.42
CA ARG A 219 -12.37 13.98 -6.09
C ARG A 219 -11.08 13.16 -6.11
N PHE A 220 -11.14 11.87 -5.77
CA PHE A 220 -9.94 11.04 -5.64
C PHE A 220 -9.15 10.92 -6.95
N GLU A 221 -9.84 10.77 -8.09
CA GLU A 221 -9.18 10.73 -9.41
C GLU A 221 -8.42 12.02 -9.73
N THR A 222 -8.98 13.17 -9.33
CA THR A 222 -8.32 14.48 -9.46
C THR A 222 -7.07 14.56 -8.59
N ILE A 223 -7.16 14.09 -7.33
CA ILE A 223 -6.02 14.04 -6.40
C ILE A 223 -4.90 13.18 -6.98
N LYS A 224 -5.24 11.97 -7.45
CA LYS A 224 -4.26 11.06 -8.07
C LYS A 224 -3.61 11.64 -9.32
N ARG A 225 -4.36 12.35 -10.15
CA ARG A 225 -3.81 12.99 -11.34
C ARG A 225 -2.76 14.03 -10.95
N CYS A 226 -3.02 14.86 -9.94
CA CYS A 226 -2.03 15.79 -9.41
C CYS A 226 -0.75 15.08 -8.98
N PHE A 227 -0.86 13.94 -8.29
CA PHE A 227 0.29 13.15 -7.89
C PHE A 227 1.08 12.62 -9.09
N TYR A 228 0.36 12.04 -10.06
CA TYR A 228 0.97 11.47 -11.27
C TYR A 228 1.73 12.53 -12.08
N ASP A 229 1.07 13.66 -12.37
CA ASP A 229 1.60 14.72 -13.22
C ASP A 229 2.84 15.36 -12.57
N GLU A 230 2.80 15.62 -11.27
CA GLU A 230 3.93 16.22 -10.56
C GLU A 230 5.14 15.27 -10.50
N ILE A 231 4.92 13.97 -10.28
CA ILE A 231 6.00 12.97 -10.34
C ILE A 231 6.61 12.93 -11.73
N LYS A 232 5.77 12.82 -12.77
CA LYS A 232 6.23 12.73 -14.15
C LYS A 232 7.07 13.95 -14.54
N ASN A 233 6.51 15.14 -14.37
CA ASN A 233 7.16 16.39 -14.77
C ASN A 233 8.49 16.60 -14.02
N ARG A 234 8.51 16.33 -12.71
CA ARG A 234 9.74 16.44 -11.90
C ARG A 234 10.83 15.49 -12.38
N MET A 235 10.48 14.24 -12.69
CA MET A 235 11.47 13.25 -13.11
C MET A 235 11.98 13.55 -14.52
N GLU A 236 11.10 13.97 -15.44
CA GLU A 236 11.50 14.43 -16.78
C GLU A 236 12.43 15.64 -16.68
N GLU A 237 12.10 16.66 -15.87
CA GLU A 237 12.94 17.84 -15.65
C GLU A 237 14.34 17.48 -15.14
N LYS A 238 14.43 16.55 -14.19
CA LYS A 238 15.71 16.14 -13.60
C LYS A 238 16.53 15.21 -14.48
N LEU A 239 15.88 14.35 -15.28
CA LEU A 239 16.56 13.30 -16.04
C LEU A 239 16.81 13.66 -17.50
N ALA A 240 16.01 14.55 -18.09
CA ALA A 240 16.18 14.97 -19.48
C ALA A 240 17.59 15.50 -19.82
N PRO A 241 18.30 16.23 -18.92
CA PRO A 241 19.67 16.66 -19.18
C PRO A 241 20.68 15.50 -19.26
N HIS A 242 20.38 14.36 -18.63
CA HIS A 242 21.28 13.20 -18.55
C HIS A 242 20.96 12.13 -19.60
N LEU A 243 19.88 12.27 -20.37
CA LEU A 243 19.47 11.30 -21.38
C LEU A 243 20.47 11.26 -22.54
N ASP A 244 20.98 10.08 -22.85
CA ASP A 244 21.81 9.87 -24.03
C ASP A 244 20.95 9.96 -25.29
N LYS A 245 21.10 11.08 -26.01
CA LYS A 245 20.50 11.28 -27.32
C LYS A 245 21.44 10.66 -28.35
N ASN A 246 21.27 9.37 -28.61
CA ASN A 246 21.86 8.70 -29.78
C ASN A 246 21.28 9.27 -31.07
#